data_AF-A0A937H576-F1
#
_entry.id   AF-A0A937H576-F1
#
_cell.length_a   1.000
_cell.length_b   1.000
_cell.length_c   1.000
_cell.angle_alpha   90.00
_cell.angle_beta   90.00
_cell.angle_gamma   90.00
#
_symmetry.space_group_name_H-M   'P 1'
#
loop_
_entity.id
_entity.type
_entity.pdbx_description
1 polymer ?
#
loop_
_entity_poly.entity_id
_entity_poly.type
_entity_poly.pdbx_seq_one_letter_code
_entity_poly.pdbx_strand_id
1 'polypeptide(L)'
;MVVSLKGDKDFENVLSTVDKALRINLNEHIYGTFAEIGAGQEVARHFFRAGGASGTIAKTMSAYDRGFSDAIYGAEQDKRYVTKSRLSKMLKHEINLLETRVDRKNNPEKMFFAFANTVATIDFAKKFKGHGWMGIRFQTDSQQEYSEIQMHVRFHLIDAKAQQEALGIMGVNLIYGAYYKHNKPRSLIKYLYDHIDPQAIEIDTINFSGPLFENVDNRLLSLDLVKNGMTQAVMFGPDGKNILPAAVLYKKNILAIRGSFRPVTKVNEDMYEKSFKMISNDIDFNLEKTISIFEITLSNLLSGQNDVNEQDFLDRAELLCSSGKTVMITNFQEYYKLSDY
;
A
#
# COMPACT_ATOMS: atom_id res chain seq x y z
N MET A 1 -8.66 -36.29 11.81
CA MET A 1 -9.16 -36.68 10.47
C MET A 1 -10.61 -36.25 10.40
N VAL A 2 -10.94 -35.35 9.48
CA VAL A 2 -12.32 -34.92 9.25
C VAL A 2 -13.03 -36.05 8.49
N VAL A 3 -14.24 -36.40 8.92
CA VAL A 3 -15.08 -37.35 8.20
C VAL A 3 -15.51 -36.69 6.89
N SER A 4 -15.17 -37.28 5.74
CA SER A 4 -15.64 -36.81 4.43
C SER A 4 -16.87 -37.61 4.01
N LEU A 5 -17.89 -36.91 3.52
CA LEU A 5 -19.15 -37.46 3.03
C LEU A 5 -19.19 -37.49 1.50
N LYS A 6 -19.98 -38.41 0.96
CA LYS A 6 -20.19 -38.50 -0.49
C LYS A 6 -20.86 -37.22 -0.99
N GLY A 7 -20.20 -36.53 -1.93
CA GLY A 7 -20.68 -35.27 -2.50
C GLY A 7 -19.98 -34.03 -1.93
N ASP A 8 -19.07 -34.21 -0.96
CA ASP A 8 -18.16 -33.14 -0.54
C ASP A 8 -17.38 -32.61 -1.75
N LYS A 9 -17.27 -31.30 -1.82
CA LYS A 9 -16.44 -30.60 -2.80
C LYS A 9 -15.28 -29.98 -2.06
N ASP A 10 -14.11 -30.07 -2.67
CA ASP A 10 -12.95 -29.33 -2.20
C ASP A 10 -13.23 -27.82 -2.29
N PHE A 11 -12.86 -27.10 -1.24
CA PHE A 11 -12.86 -25.65 -1.20
C PHE A 11 -11.55 -25.16 -0.61
N GLU A 12 -11.15 -23.95 -0.97
CA GLU A 12 -9.94 -23.35 -0.43
C GLU A 12 -10.17 -22.95 1.04
N ASN A 13 -9.35 -23.50 1.94
CA ASN A 13 -9.46 -23.21 3.36
C ASN A 13 -8.73 -21.91 3.71
N VAL A 14 -9.46 -20.80 3.74
CA VAL A 14 -8.96 -19.49 4.16
C VAL A 14 -9.01 -19.41 5.69
N LEU A 15 -7.85 -19.25 6.34
CA LEU A 15 -7.78 -19.09 7.80
C LEU A 15 -8.60 -17.88 8.26
N SER A 16 -9.32 -18.05 9.37
CA SER A 16 -10.05 -16.94 9.99
C SER A 16 -9.10 -15.84 10.47
N THR A 17 -9.59 -14.61 10.59
CA THR A 17 -8.81 -13.49 11.15
C THR A 17 -8.29 -13.81 12.55
N VAL A 18 -9.06 -14.54 13.36
CA VAL A 18 -8.64 -14.97 14.70
C VAL A 18 -7.51 -15.99 14.63
N ASP A 19 -7.59 -17.00 13.75
CA ASP A 19 -6.55 -18.02 13.61
C ASP A 19 -5.24 -17.43 13.08
N LYS A 20 -5.32 -16.44 12.19
CA LYS A 20 -4.16 -15.70 11.70
C LYS A 20 -3.45 -14.98 12.84
N ALA A 21 -4.20 -14.22 13.65
CA ALA A 21 -3.65 -13.52 14.81
C ALA A 21 -3.12 -14.50 15.87
N LEU A 22 -3.85 -15.58 16.15
CA LEU A 22 -3.45 -16.61 17.10
C LEU A 22 -2.14 -17.28 16.67
N ARG A 23 -2.00 -17.63 15.39
CA ARG A 23 -0.77 -18.25 14.88
C ARG A 23 0.46 -17.37 15.09
N ILE A 24 0.33 -16.06 14.88
CA ILE A 24 1.39 -15.09 15.18
C ILE A 24 1.66 -15.05 16.69
N ASN A 25 0.60 -14.99 17.51
CA ASN A 25 0.72 -14.95 18.98
C ASN A 25 1.39 -16.21 19.58
N LEU A 26 1.20 -17.37 18.96
CA LEU A 26 1.77 -18.64 19.42
C LEU A 26 3.23 -18.84 18.97
N ASN A 27 3.77 -17.97 18.13
CA ASN A 27 5.18 -18.01 17.79
C ASN A 27 5.99 -17.30 18.90
N GLU A 28 6.79 -18.08 19.64
CA GLU A 28 7.59 -17.60 20.78
C GLU A 28 8.64 -16.54 20.41
N HIS A 29 8.96 -16.41 19.12
CA HIS A 29 9.99 -15.52 18.62
C HIS A 29 9.43 -14.26 17.94
N ILE A 30 8.18 -14.26 17.47
CA ILE A 30 7.58 -13.06 16.88
C ILE A 30 7.19 -12.10 18.00
N TYR A 31 7.86 -10.94 18.06
CA TYR A 31 7.72 -10.00 19.15
C TYR A 31 7.76 -8.55 18.64
N GLY A 32 6.80 -7.71 19.00
CA GLY A 32 6.75 -6.39 18.38
C GLY A 32 5.75 -5.42 18.96
N THR A 33 5.64 -4.28 18.27
CA THR A 33 4.85 -3.14 18.70
C THR A 33 3.76 -2.79 17.69
N PHE A 34 2.61 -2.35 18.19
CA PHE A 34 1.52 -1.76 17.40
C PHE A 34 1.44 -0.26 17.70
N ALA A 35 1.60 0.58 16.68
CA ALA A 35 1.46 2.04 16.78
C ALA A 35 0.37 2.54 15.82
N GLU A 36 -0.81 2.81 16.36
CA GLU A 36 -2.00 3.04 15.55
C GLU A 36 -2.54 4.46 15.78
N ILE A 37 -2.65 5.29 14.74
CA ILE A 37 -3.14 6.67 14.81
C ILE A 37 -4.37 6.85 13.92
N GLY A 38 -5.41 7.47 14.48
CA GLY A 38 -6.68 7.71 13.80
C GLY A 38 -7.53 6.44 13.79
N ALA A 39 -8.01 5.96 12.64
CA ALA A 39 -8.90 4.80 12.48
C ALA A 39 -8.39 3.44 13.03
N GLY A 40 -7.39 3.42 13.90
CA GLY A 40 -6.77 2.23 14.45
C GLY A 40 -7.12 1.94 15.92
N GLN A 41 -6.33 1.04 16.49
CA GLN A 41 -6.55 0.20 17.67
C GLN A 41 -7.36 -1.08 17.42
N GLU A 42 -7.87 -1.27 16.20
CA GLU A 42 -8.56 -2.51 15.84
C GLU A 42 -7.59 -3.65 15.51
N VAL A 43 -6.39 -3.35 14.99
CA VAL A 43 -5.41 -4.39 14.67
C VAL A 43 -4.91 -5.03 15.96
N ALA A 44 -4.36 -4.25 16.91
CA ALA A 44 -3.90 -4.79 18.19
C ALA A 44 -5.01 -5.52 18.95
N ARG A 45 -6.26 -5.03 18.86
CA ARG A 45 -7.44 -5.66 19.45
C ARG A 45 -7.68 -7.08 18.94
N HIS A 46 -7.47 -7.37 17.66
CA HIS A 46 -7.56 -8.74 17.14
C HIS A 46 -6.55 -9.67 17.82
N PHE A 47 -5.31 -9.22 18.01
CA PHE A 47 -4.27 -10.01 18.67
C PHE A 47 -4.58 -10.21 20.16
N PHE A 48 -5.08 -9.20 20.88
CA PHE A 48 -5.51 -9.38 22.26
C PHE A 48 -6.64 -10.41 22.41
N ARG A 49 -7.62 -10.37 21.50
CA ARG A 49 -8.79 -11.27 21.54
C ARG A 49 -8.48 -12.70 21.13
N ALA A 50 -7.48 -12.91 20.28
CA ALA A 50 -7.06 -14.24 19.85
C ALA A 50 -6.43 -15.06 20.99
N GLY A 51 -5.87 -14.41 22.02
CA GLY A 51 -5.14 -15.07 23.11
C GLY A 51 -3.66 -15.31 22.77
N GLY A 52 -2.83 -15.55 23.79
CA GLY A 52 -1.36 -15.74 23.63
C GLY A 52 -0.55 -14.45 23.40
N ALA A 53 -1.20 -13.29 23.37
CA ALA A 53 -0.58 -12.01 23.02
C ALA A 53 0.58 -11.56 23.94
N SER A 54 0.69 -12.09 25.17
CA SER A 54 1.76 -11.71 26.10
C SER A 54 3.16 -12.06 25.61
N GLY A 55 3.29 -13.08 24.75
CA GLY A 55 4.55 -13.47 24.12
C GLY A 55 4.93 -12.62 22.90
N THR A 56 3.97 -11.86 22.36
CA THR A 56 4.09 -11.21 21.05
C THR A 56 4.01 -9.69 21.11
N ILE A 57 3.15 -9.14 21.97
CA ILE A 57 2.91 -7.70 22.04
C ILE A 57 3.81 -7.08 23.11
N ALA A 58 4.85 -6.38 22.67
CA ALA A 58 5.71 -5.58 23.52
C ALA A 58 5.01 -4.31 24.02
N LYS A 59 4.32 -3.63 23.09
CA LYS A 59 3.66 -2.36 23.32
C LYS A 59 2.53 -2.19 22.31
N THR A 60 1.42 -1.63 22.75
CA THR A 60 0.44 -0.98 21.88
C THR A 60 0.37 0.50 22.25
N MET A 61 0.26 1.38 21.27
CA MET A 61 0.09 2.80 21.53
C MET A 61 -0.76 3.49 20.48
N SER A 62 -1.36 4.61 20.88
CA SER A 62 -2.05 5.51 19.99
C SER A 62 -1.76 6.96 20.36
N ALA A 63 -1.27 7.74 19.40
CA ALA A 63 -0.96 9.16 19.55
C ALA A 63 -1.91 9.98 18.67
N TYR A 64 -3.16 10.11 19.13
CA TYR A 64 -4.23 10.85 18.45
C TYR A 64 -3.99 12.35 18.41
N ASP A 65 -3.50 12.92 19.50
CA ASP A 65 -3.21 14.35 19.55
C ASP A 65 -2.01 14.68 18.67
N ARG A 66 -2.15 15.75 17.90
CA ARG A 66 -1.15 16.24 16.95
C ARG A 66 0.18 16.55 17.63
N GLY A 67 0.15 17.28 18.74
CA GLY A 67 1.34 17.70 19.47
C GLY A 67 2.06 16.53 20.12
N PHE A 68 1.32 15.61 20.74
CA PHE A 68 1.87 14.36 21.27
C PHE A 68 2.51 13.51 20.19
N SER A 69 1.81 13.34 19.07
CA SER A 69 2.29 12.56 17.95
C SER A 69 3.56 13.17 17.35
N ASP A 70 3.66 14.50 17.26
CA ASP A 70 4.87 15.21 16.81
C ASP A 70 6.02 15.14 17.80
N ALA A 71 5.74 15.13 19.12
CA ALA A 71 6.77 14.93 20.13
C ALA A 71 7.40 13.53 20.06
N ILE A 72 6.63 12.51 19.64
CA ILE A 72 7.11 11.12 19.55
C ILE A 72 7.79 10.86 18.20
N TYR A 73 7.14 11.24 17.09
CA TYR A 73 7.56 10.87 15.74
C TYR A 73 8.20 12.01 14.93
N GLY A 74 8.22 13.23 15.48
CA GLY A 74 8.76 14.42 14.81
C GLY A 74 7.76 15.05 13.82
N ALA A 75 7.73 16.38 13.78
CA ALA A 75 6.82 17.15 12.95
C ALA A 75 6.95 16.87 11.44
N GLU A 76 5.83 17.00 10.72
CA GLU A 76 5.76 16.89 9.26
C GLU A 76 6.00 18.28 8.62
N GLN A 77 6.85 18.34 7.57
CA GLN A 77 7.24 19.59 6.93
C GLN A 77 6.06 20.31 6.27
N ASP A 78 5.15 19.56 5.65
CA ASP A 78 3.96 20.06 4.95
C ASP A 78 2.72 20.17 5.87
N LYS A 79 2.89 19.91 7.18
CA LYS A 79 1.83 19.87 8.20
C LYS A 79 0.69 18.89 7.89
N ARG A 80 0.87 17.95 6.97
CA ARG A 80 -0.08 16.85 6.72
C ARG A 80 0.27 15.67 7.62
N TYR A 81 -0.73 15.00 8.17
CA TYR A 81 -0.52 13.94 9.17
C TYR A 81 -0.74 12.53 8.63
N VAL A 82 -1.55 12.39 7.58
CA VAL A 82 -1.82 11.13 6.90
C VAL A 82 -0.86 11.00 5.70
N THR A 83 0.41 10.71 5.99
CA THR A 83 1.49 10.68 4.99
C THR A 83 2.32 9.40 5.10
N LYS A 84 2.94 8.99 3.98
CA LYS A 84 3.92 7.90 3.93
C LYS A 84 5.13 8.18 4.82
N SER A 85 5.54 9.45 4.89
CA SER A 85 6.67 9.90 5.71
C SER A 85 6.38 9.67 7.20
N ARG A 86 5.17 10.02 7.66
CA ARG A 86 4.73 9.76 9.02
C ARG A 86 4.71 8.27 9.34
N LEU A 87 4.12 7.45 8.47
CA LEU A 87 4.14 5.99 8.64
C LEU A 87 5.59 5.48 8.80
N SER A 88 6.50 5.91 7.92
CA SER A 88 7.91 5.48 7.95
C SER A 88 8.62 5.90 9.24
N LYS A 89 8.35 7.11 9.75
CA LYS A 89 8.86 7.59 11.04
C LYS A 89 8.35 6.74 12.20
N MET A 90 7.06 6.38 12.18
CA MET A 90 6.46 5.51 13.20
C MET A 90 7.13 4.13 13.20
N LEU A 91 7.20 3.46 12.06
CA LEU A 91 7.81 2.14 11.94
C LEU A 91 9.26 2.12 12.45
N LYS A 92 10.07 3.11 12.04
CA LYS A 92 11.48 3.22 12.48
C LYS A 92 11.60 3.52 13.96
N HIS A 93 10.81 4.47 14.47
CA HIS A 93 10.83 4.83 15.89
C HIS A 93 10.50 3.63 16.77
N GLU A 94 9.45 2.87 16.42
CA GLU A 94 9.02 1.72 17.21
C GLU A 94 10.01 0.56 17.17
N ILE A 95 10.63 0.28 16.02
CA ILE A 95 11.72 -0.71 15.93
C ILE A 95 12.92 -0.27 16.78
N ASN A 96 13.37 0.99 16.66
CA ASN A 96 14.49 1.48 17.45
C ASN A 96 14.22 1.38 18.95
N LEU A 97 12.98 1.63 19.37
CA LEU A 97 12.57 1.49 20.77
C LEU A 97 12.62 0.02 21.23
N LEU A 98 12.20 -0.92 20.39
CA LEU A 98 12.32 -2.37 20.67
C LEU A 98 13.78 -2.78 20.84
N GLU A 99 14.63 -2.43 19.87
CA GLU A 99 16.07 -2.73 19.92
C GLU A 99 16.77 -2.13 21.15
N THR A 100 16.35 -0.93 21.56
CA THR A 100 16.92 -0.25 22.74
C THR A 100 16.46 -0.88 24.05
N ARG A 101 15.24 -1.40 24.12
CA ARG A 101 14.62 -1.87 25.38
C ARG A 101 14.70 -3.38 25.58
N VAL A 102 14.88 -4.15 24.52
CA VAL A 102 14.90 -5.61 24.55
C VAL A 102 16.29 -6.07 24.15
N ASP A 103 17.11 -6.37 25.16
CA ASP A 103 18.49 -6.80 24.94
C ASP A 103 18.52 -8.11 24.13
N ARG A 104 19.18 -8.05 22.96
CA ARG A 104 19.42 -9.17 22.05
C ARG A 104 20.20 -10.30 22.72
N LYS A 105 21.06 -10.02 23.70
CA LYS A 105 21.80 -11.08 24.43
C LYS A 105 20.88 -12.04 25.16
N ASN A 106 19.79 -11.52 25.73
CA ASN A 106 18.79 -12.31 26.44
C ASN A 106 17.68 -12.81 25.51
N ASN A 107 17.63 -12.30 24.27
CA ASN A 107 16.56 -12.56 23.31
C ASN A 107 17.13 -12.79 21.89
N PRO A 108 18.08 -13.74 21.70
CA PRO A 108 18.82 -13.86 20.44
C PRO A 108 17.91 -14.28 19.28
N GLU A 109 16.87 -15.06 19.53
CA GLU A 109 15.96 -15.58 18.50
C GLU A 109 14.77 -14.66 18.20
N LYS A 110 14.60 -13.56 18.94
CA LYS A 110 13.42 -12.71 18.75
C LYS A 110 13.45 -12.04 17.39
N MET A 111 12.40 -12.25 16.61
CA MET A 111 12.13 -11.58 15.35
C MET A 111 11.27 -10.35 15.64
N PHE A 112 11.87 -9.15 15.54
CA PHE A 112 11.15 -7.93 15.86
C PHE A 112 10.23 -7.48 14.74
N PHE A 113 9.08 -6.92 15.12
CA PHE A 113 8.24 -6.15 14.21
C PHE A 113 7.72 -4.83 14.83
N ALA A 114 7.48 -3.87 13.96
CA ALA A 114 6.62 -2.73 14.25
C ALA A 114 5.52 -2.71 13.20
N PHE A 115 4.27 -2.77 13.65
CA PHE A 115 3.11 -2.44 12.84
C PHE A 115 2.73 -0.99 13.13
N ALA A 116 2.43 -0.23 12.07
CA ALA A 116 1.93 1.12 12.24
C ALA A 116 0.86 1.49 11.20
N ASN A 117 -0.02 2.41 11.60
CA ASN A 117 -0.94 3.07 10.68
C ASN A 117 -1.18 4.54 11.08
N THR A 118 -1.37 5.39 10.08
CA THR A 118 -1.88 6.77 10.21
C THR A 118 -3.03 6.92 9.23
N VAL A 119 -4.26 6.90 9.75
CA VAL A 119 -5.47 6.77 8.93
C VAL A 119 -6.56 7.70 9.41
N ALA A 120 -7.15 8.48 8.51
CA ALA A 120 -8.35 9.25 8.79
C ALA A 120 -9.59 8.46 8.36
N THR A 121 -10.57 8.33 9.26
CA THR A 121 -11.91 7.85 8.88
C THR A 121 -12.66 8.94 8.12
N ILE A 122 -13.81 8.57 7.54
CA ILE A 122 -14.76 9.55 7.01
C ILE A 122 -15.07 10.64 8.06
N ASP A 123 -15.11 11.89 7.60
CA ASP A 123 -15.44 13.02 8.47
C ASP A 123 -16.93 13.04 8.80
N PHE A 124 -17.30 13.70 9.90
CA PHE A 124 -18.70 13.78 10.34
C PHE A 124 -19.62 14.40 9.27
N ALA A 125 -19.09 15.37 8.51
CA ALA A 125 -19.79 16.01 7.40
C ALA A 125 -19.83 15.17 6.11
N LYS A 126 -19.18 14.00 6.08
CA LYS A 126 -19.07 13.08 4.94
C LYS A 126 -18.58 13.75 3.65
N LYS A 127 -17.78 14.81 3.79
CA LYS A 127 -17.22 15.57 2.67
C LYS A 127 -15.92 14.95 2.17
N PHE A 128 -15.17 14.28 3.04
CA PHE A 128 -13.90 13.66 2.71
C PHE A 128 -13.95 12.16 2.98
N LYS A 129 -13.68 11.36 1.94
CA LYS A 129 -13.54 9.91 2.10
C LYS A 129 -12.35 9.61 3.02
N GLY A 130 -12.53 8.62 3.90
CA GLY A 130 -11.45 8.17 4.75
C GLY A 130 -10.34 7.51 3.93
N HIS A 131 -9.09 7.69 4.36
CA HIS A 131 -7.93 7.11 3.72
C HIS A 131 -6.74 7.10 4.68
N GLY A 132 -5.68 6.37 4.34
CA GLY A 132 -4.40 6.55 4.99
C GLY A 132 -3.38 5.48 4.72
N TRP A 133 -2.31 5.53 5.50
CA TRP A 133 -1.14 4.69 5.34
C TRP A 133 -1.09 3.64 6.44
N MET A 134 -0.75 2.41 6.07
CA MET A 134 -0.44 1.35 7.01
C MET A 134 0.76 0.53 6.53
N GLY A 135 1.47 -0.08 7.47
CA GLY A 135 2.65 -0.85 7.12
C GLY A 135 3.18 -1.67 8.28
N ILE A 136 4.14 -2.52 7.94
CA ILE A 136 4.89 -3.34 8.88
C ILE A 136 6.37 -3.27 8.51
N ARG A 137 7.22 -3.11 9.53
CA ARG A 137 8.67 -3.30 9.48
C ARG A 137 8.99 -4.52 10.33
N PHE A 138 9.63 -5.55 9.76
CA PHE A 138 9.77 -6.84 10.42
C PHE A 138 11.02 -7.61 10.00
N GLN A 139 11.36 -8.61 10.80
CA GLN A 139 12.37 -9.63 10.54
C GLN A 139 11.71 -11.01 10.49
N THR A 140 12.25 -11.93 9.68
CA THR A 140 11.94 -13.38 9.74
C THR A 140 13.11 -14.21 10.25
N ASP A 141 14.22 -13.53 10.52
CA ASP A 141 15.46 -14.04 11.12
C ASP A 141 16.02 -12.89 11.96
N SER A 142 16.32 -13.16 13.23
CA SER A 142 16.73 -12.14 14.19
C SER A 142 18.05 -11.45 13.84
N GLN A 143 18.89 -12.07 13.01
CA GLN A 143 20.18 -11.55 12.56
C GLN A 143 20.11 -10.77 11.25
N GLN A 144 18.97 -10.77 10.57
CA GLN A 144 18.81 -10.08 9.29
C GLN A 144 18.40 -8.63 9.46
N GLU A 145 18.69 -7.81 8.44
CA GLU A 145 18.11 -6.49 8.32
C GLU A 145 16.58 -6.55 8.18
N TYR A 146 15.92 -5.44 8.51
CA TYR A 146 14.46 -5.37 8.45
C TYR A 146 13.93 -5.24 7.03
N SER A 147 12.87 -5.98 6.75
CA SER A 147 12.03 -5.77 5.57
C SER A 147 10.80 -4.96 5.92
N GLU A 148 10.24 -4.26 4.93
CA GLU A 148 9.05 -3.42 5.09
C GLU A 148 8.03 -3.70 4.00
N ILE A 149 6.76 -3.69 4.41
CA ILE A 149 5.60 -3.59 3.52
C ILE A 149 4.83 -2.34 3.93
N GLN A 150 4.63 -1.41 3.00
CA GLN A 150 3.89 -0.18 3.22
C GLN A 150 2.82 -0.02 2.15
N MET A 151 1.59 0.34 2.54
CA MET A 151 0.51 0.59 1.61
C MET A 151 -0.33 1.80 1.99
N HIS A 152 -0.97 2.36 0.98
CA HIS A 152 -2.03 3.34 1.15
C HIS A 152 -3.38 2.69 0.86
N VAL A 153 -4.35 3.02 1.68
CA VAL A 153 -5.72 2.53 1.56
C VAL A 153 -6.70 3.69 1.49
N ARG A 154 -7.81 3.47 0.79
CA ARG A 154 -8.94 4.39 0.68
C ARG A 154 -10.22 3.65 0.98
N PHE A 155 -11.05 4.21 1.86
CA PHE A 155 -12.32 3.59 2.21
C PHE A 155 -13.43 4.00 1.23
N HIS A 156 -14.23 3.02 0.86
CA HIS A 156 -15.50 3.22 0.16
C HIS A 156 -16.70 3.07 1.11
N LEU A 157 -16.50 2.42 2.25
CA LEU A 157 -17.46 2.40 3.35
C LEU A 157 -17.79 3.82 3.83
N ILE A 158 -19.06 4.06 4.14
CA ILE A 158 -19.58 5.39 4.53
C ILE A 158 -19.80 5.55 6.04
N ASP A 159 -19.37 4.56 6.82
CA ASP A 159 -19.48 4.52 8.28
C ASP A 159 -18.10 4.31 8.92
N ALA A 160 -17.78 5.12 9.93
CA ALA A 160 -16.46 5.13 10.54
C ALA A 160 -16.16 3.82 11.30
N LYS A 161 -17.15 3.19 11.94
CA LYS A 161 -16.96 1.93 12.66
C LYS A 161 -16.65 0.80 11.67
N ALA A 162 -17.42 0.70 10.58
CA ALA A 162 -17.15 -0.27 9.54
C ALA A 162 -15.75 -0.09 8.91
N GLN A 163 -15.30 1.16 8.71
CA GLN A 163 -13.94 1.45 8.24
C GLN A 163 -12.86 0.94 9.19
N GLN A 164 -13.03 1.17 10.50
CA GLN A 164 -12.10 0.69 11.53
C GLN A 164 -12.05 -0.85 11.56
N GLU A 165 -13.19 -1.52 11.48
CA GLU A 165 -13.27 -3.00 11.44
C GLU A 165 -12.56 -3.56 10.20
N ALA A 166 -12.82 -3.01 9.01
CA ALA A 166 -12.15 -3.42 7.78
C ALA A 166 -10.62 -3.20 7.83
N LEU A 167 -10.18 -2.05 8.36
CA LEU A 167 -8.77 -1.76 8.55
C LEU A 167 -8.11 -2.71 9.56
N GLY A 168 -8.82 -3.07 10.64
CA GLY A 168 -8.40 -4.04 11.64
C GLY A 168 -8.09 -5.40 11.02
N ILE A 169 -9.03 -5.93 10.23
CA ILE A 169 -8.86 -7.20 9.50
C ILE A 169 -7.69 -7.10 8.52
N MET A 170 -7.59 -6.00 7.77
CA MET A 170 -6.51 -5.79 6.80
C MET A 170 -5.14 -5.75 7.48
N GLY A 171 -5.03 -5.13 8.65
CA GLY A 171 -3.79 -5.10 9.43
C GLY A 171 -3.35 -6.49 9.92
N VAL A 172 -4.31 -7.32 10.35
CA VAL A 172 -4.02 -8.73 10.68
C VAL A 172 -3.54 -9.49 9.45
N ASN A 173 -4.21 -9.32 8.31
CA ASN A 173 -3.81 -9.94 7.05
C ASN A 173 -2.42 -9.50 6.60
N LEU A 174 -2.07 -8.23 6.80
CA LEU A 174 -0.74 -7.69 6.50
C LEU A 174 0.34 -8.34 7.37
N ILE A 175 0.15 -8.39 8.68
CA ILE A 175 1.11 -9.00 9.61
C ILE A 175 1.27 -10.49 9.32
N TYR A 176 0.15 -11.19 9.15
CA TYR A 176 0.17 -12.61 8.79
C TYR A 176 0.88 -12.84 7.44
N GLY A 177 0.58 -12.00 6.44
CA GLY A 177 1.19 -12.05 5.12
C GLY A 177 2.70 -11.85 5.18
N ALA A 178 3.16 -10.87 5.96
CA ALA A 178 4.58 -10.61 6.16
C ALA A 178 5.33 -11.84 6.70
N TYR A 179 4.80 -12.53 7.71
CA TYR A 179 5.49 -13.68 8.29
C TYR A 179 5.31 -14.98 7.50
N TYR A 180 4.10 -15.26 7.01
CA TYR A 180 3.76 -16.59 6.48
C TYR A 180 3.51 -16.64 4.97
N LYS A 181 3.53 -15.49 4.27
CA LYS A 181 3.29 -15.40 2.82
C LYS A 181 4.28 -14.51 2.06
N HIS A 182 5.34 -14.00 2.70
CA HIS A 182 6.32 -13.09 2.06
C HIS A 182 7.02 -13.71 0.85
N ASN A 183 7.18 -15.04 0.82
CA ASN A 183 7.78 -15.77 -0.29
C ASN A 183 6.97 -15.72 -1.60
N LYS A 184 5.71 -15.26 -1.55
CA LYS A 184 4.85 -15.07 -2.73
C LYS A 184 4.20 -13.68 -2.69
N PRO A 185 4.95 -12.58 -2.94
CA PRO A 185 4.46 -11.21 -2.79
C PRO A 185 3.19 -10.92 -3.59
N ARG A 186 3.08 -11.44 -4.82
CA ARG A 186 1.90 -11.27 -5.67
C ARG A 186 0.65 -11.94 -5.08
N SER A 187 0.82 -13.12 -4.49
CA SER A 187 -0.26 -13.79 -3.76
C SER A 187 -0.57 -13.08 -2.44
N LEU A 188 0.44 -12.53 -1.76
CA LEU A 188 0.27 -11.75 -0.53
C LEU A 188 -0.71 -10.60 -0.71
N ILE A 189 -0.63 -9.86 -1.80
CA ILE A 189 -1.55 -8.74 -2.10
C ILE A 189 -3.01 -9.22 -2.13
N LYS A 190 -3.29 -10.39 -2.69
CA LYS A 190 -4.64 -10.96 -2.71
C LYS A 190 -5.12 -11.33 -1.30
N TYR A 191 -4.24 -11.93 -0.49
CA TYR A 191 -4.56 -12.29 0.90
C TYR A 191 -4.85 -11.09 1.82
N LEU A 192 -4.47 -9.87 1.43
CA LEU A 192 -4.83 -8.66 2.20
C LEU A 192 -6.35 -8.47 2.30
N TYR A 193 -7.10 -8.99 1.33
CA TYR A 193 -8.57 -8.93 1.28
C TYR A 193 -9.28 -10.13 1.92
N ASP A 194 -8.56 -11.09 2.49
CA ASP A 194 -9.21 -12.23 3.16
C ASP A 194 -10.17 -11.73 4.26
N HIS A 195 -11.43 -12.14 4.18
CA HIS A 195 -12.54 -11.69 5.06
C HIS A 195 -12.88 -10.19 4.98
N ILE A 196 -12.52 -9.53 3.87
CA ILE A 196 -12.88 -8.14 3.57
C ILE A 196 -13.62 -8.11 2.25
N ASP A 197 -14.75 -7.39 2.19
CA ASP A 197 -15.41 -7.10 0.92
C ASP A 197 -14.46 -6.25 0.04
N PRO A 198 -14.09 -6.71 -1.17
CA PRO A 198 -13.26 -5.93 -2.10
C PRO A 198 -13.81 -4.55 -2.43
N GLN A 199 -15.12 -4.32 -2.27
CA GLN A 199 -15.74 -3.01 -2.47
C GLN A 199 -15.68 -2.09 -1.25
N ALA A 200 -15.29 -2.59 -0.08
CA ALA A 200 -15.26 -1.81 1.16
C ALA A 200 -14.03 -0.87 1.24
N ILE A 201 -12.89 -1.34 0.73
CA ILE A 201 -11.59 -0.69 0.84
C ILE A 201 -10.77 -0.92 -0.42
N GLU A 202 -10.08 0.10 -0.86
CA GLU A 202 -9.19 0.09 -2.03
C GLU A 202 -7.74 0.24 -1.56
N ILE A 203 -6.83 -0.54 -2.14
CA ILE A 203 -5.39 -0.40 -1.97
C ILE A 203 -4.85 0.42 -3.14
N ASP A 204 -4.58 1.71 -2.94
CA ASP A 204 -4.14 2.62 -4.02
C ASP A 204 -2.68 2.37 -4.42
N THR A 205 -1.85 1.99 -3.46
CA THR A 205 -0.43 1.67 -3.71
C THR A 205 0.09 0.77 -2.62
N ILE A 206 1.01 -0.12 -2.99
CA ILE A 206 1.76 -0.97 -2.07
C ILE A 206 3.23 -1.00 -2.48
N ASN A 207 4.10 -1.05 -1.49
CA ASN A 207 5.54 -1.12 -1.68
C ASN A 207 6.16 -2.11 -0.70
N PHE A 208 7.05 -2.94 -1.24
CA PHE A 208 7.83 -3.94 -0.54
C PHE A 208 9.31 -3.53 -0.64
N SER A 209 10.05 -3.64 0.46
CA SER A 209 11.47 -3.28 0.49
C SER A 209 12.24 -4.03 1.58
N GLY A 210 13.56 -4.08 1.46
CA GLY A 210 14.45 -4.80 2.37
C GLY A 210 14.78 -6.22 1.89
N PRO A 211 15.55 -6.98 2.67
CA PRO A 211 16.21 -8.21 2.22
C PRO A 211 15.24 -9.30 1.72
N LEU A 212 14.03 -9.40 2.29
CA LEU A 212 13.04 -10.39 1.85
C LEU A 212 12.44 -10.08 0.47
N PHE A 213 12.63 -8.86 -0.03
CA PHE A 213 11.98 -8.35 -1.23
C PHE A 213 12.96 -7.76 -2.25
N GLU A 214 14.24 -8.15 -2.19
CA GLU A 214 15.28 -7.66 -3.12
C GLU A 214 14.93 -7.91 -4.60
N ASN A 215 14.30 -9.06 -4.88
CA ASN A 215 13.91 -9.45 -6.24
C ASN A 215 12.48 -9.01 -6.61
N VAL A 216 11.86 -8.14 -5.82
CA VAL A 216 10.48 -7.69 -6.05
C VAL A 216 10.46 -6.37 -6.79
N ASP A 217 9.89 -6.38 -8.00
CA ASP A 217 9.58 -5.15 -8.72
C ASP A 217 8.22 -4.60 -8.27
N ASN A 218 8.25 -3.49 -7.53
CA ASN A 218 7.05 -2.82 -7.03
C ASN A 218 6.12 -2.30 -8.14
N ARG A 219 6.62 -2.11 -9.37
CA ARG A 219 5.80 -1.72 -10.52
C ARG A 219 4.89 -2.86 -10.97
N LEU A 220 5.39 -4.10 -10.94
CA LEU A 220 4.57 -5.29 -11.20
C LEU A 220 3.49 -5.48 -10.14
N LEU A 221 3.81 -5.22 -8.87
CA LEU A 221 2.82 -5.27 -7.80
C LEU A 221 1.72 -4.22 -7.98
N SER A 222 2.08 -3.02 -8.42
CA SER A 222 1.10 -1.98 -8.77
C SER A 222 0.25 -2.37 -9.98
N LEU A 223 0.85 -2.97 -11.01
CA LEU A 223 0.10 -3.52 -12.14
C LEU A 223 -0.91 -4.58 -11.67
N ASP A 224 -0.52 -5.45 -10.74
CA ASP A 224 -1.41 -6.46 -10.16
C ASP A 224 -2.59 -5.84 -9.41
N LEU A 225 -2.41 -4.70 -8.73
CA LEU A 225 -3.53 -4.01 -8.08
C LEU A 225 -4.60 -3.62 -9.11
N VAL A 226 -4.20 -3.09 -10.28
CA VAL A 226 -5.13 -2.72 -11.35
C VAL A 226 -5.71 -3.97 -12.02
N LYS A 227 -4.89 -4.97 -12.36
CA LYS A 227 -5.34 -6.23 -12.99
C LYS A 227 -6.35 -6.98 -12.12
N ASN A 228 -6.16 -6.98 -10.80
CA ASN A 228 -7.07 -7.65 -9.86
C ASN A 228 -8.26 -6.78 -9.46
N GLY A 229 -8.42 -5.57 -10.01
CA GLY A 229 -9.54 -4.67 -9.71
C GLY A 229 -9.52 -4.06 -8.31
N MET A 230 -8.36 -4.06 -7.64
CA MET A 230 -8.18 -3.52 -6.29
C MET A 230 -8.09 -1.99 -6.28
N THR A 231 -7.60 -1.40 -7.36
CA THR A 231 -7.63 0.04 -7.64
C THR A 231 -7.86 0.27 -9.12
N GLN A 232 -8.38 1.44 -9.48
CA GLN A 232 -8.59 1.81 -10.88
C GLN A 232 -7.34 2.40 -11.54
N ALA A 233 -6.39 2.92 -10.74
CA ALA A 233 -5.20 3.54 -11.27
C ALA A 233 -4.00 3.47 -10.31
N VAL A 234 -2.82 3.27 -10.89
CA VAL A 234 -1.53 3.35 -10.20
C VAL A 234 -0.60 4.28 -10.96
N MET A 235 0.36 4.89 -10.26
CA MET A 235 1.30 5.84 -10.85
C MET A 235 2.75 5.55 -10.46
N PHE A 236 3.66 5.86 -11.37
CA PHE A 236 5.10 5.78 -11.20
C PHE A 236 5.73 7.14 -11.49
N GLY A 237 6.64 7.56 -10.61
CA GLY A 237 7.44 8.76 -10.82
C GLY A 237 8.51 8.55 -11.91
N PRO A 238 9.16 9.63 -12.37
CA PRO A 238 10.29 9.54 -13.30
C PRO A 238 11.46 8.69 -12.80
N ASP A 239 11.58 8.51 -11.47
CA ASP A 239 12.55 7.63 -10.83
C ASP A 239 12.14 6.15 -10.85
N GLY A 240 11.04 5.80 -11.51
CA GLY A 240 10.50 4.45 -11.60
C GLY A 240 9.83 3.96 -10.31
N LYS A 241 9.68 4.81 -9.29
CA LYS A 241 9.08 4.41 -8.01
C LYS A 241 7.59 4.68 -7.97
N ASN A 242 6.85 3.80 -7.29
CA ASN A 242 5.42 3.97 -7.07
C ASN A 242 5.14 5.26 -6.28
N ILE A 243 4.16 6.02 -6.76
CA ILE A 243 3.68 7.25 -6.14
C ILE A 243 2.17 7.16 -5.93
N LEU A 244 1.67 7.81 -4.88
CA LEU A 244 0.23 7.87 -4.61
C LEU A 244 -0.41 8.92 -5.55
N PRO A 245 -1.36 8.54 -6.44
CA PRO A 245 -2.00 9.48 -7.35
C PRO A 245 -2.62 10.67 -6.63
N ALA A 246 -3.39 10.42 -5.57
CA ALA A 246 -4.04 11.47 -4.78
C ALA A 246 -3.07 12.49 -4.18
N ALA A 247 -1.82 12.10 -3.87
CA ALA A 247 -0.82 13.03 -3.33
C ALA A 247 -0.18 13.87 -4.44
N VAL A 248 0.14 13.24 -5.57
CA VAL A 248 0.89 13.89 -6.66
C VAL A 248 0.01 14.79 -7.50
N LEU A 249 -1.26 14.42 -7.71
CA LEU A 249 -2.22 15.17 -8.52
C LEU A 249 -2.90 16.32 -7.75
N TYR A 250 -2.76 16.35 -6.42
CA TYR A 250 -3.45 17.32 -5.58
C TYR A 250 -3.11 18.77 -5.97
N LYS A 251 -4.13 19.54 -6.38
CA LYS A 251 -4.03 20.95 -6.83
C LYS A 251 -3.02 21.15 -7.96
N LYS A 252 -2.81 20.13 -8.81
CA LYS A 252 -2.03 20.24 -10.03
C LYS A 252 -2.94 20.43 -11.24
N ASN A 253 -2.47 21.20 -12.22
CA ASN A 253 -2.97 21.19 -13.59
C ASN A 253 -2.43 19.93 -14.26
N ILE A 254 -3.32 19.12 -14.86
CA ILE A 254 -2.96 17.79 -15.35
C ILE A 254 -2.97 17.80 -16.88
N LEU A 255 -1.85 17.42 -17.49
CA LEU A 255 -1.77 17.07 -18.90
C LEU A 255 -1.64 15.55 -19.02
N ALA A 256 -2.71 14.87 -19.41
CA ALA A 256 -2.70 13.42 -19.61
C ALA A 256 -2.55 13.08 -21.10
N ILE A 257 -1.63 12.17 -21.41
CA ILE A 257 -1.41 11.63 -22.76
C ILE A 257 -1.55 10.13 -22.70
N ARG A 258 -2.58 9.58 -23.34
CA ARG A 258 -2.78 8.14 -23.45
C ARG A 258 -2.07 7.58 -24.65
N GLY A 259 -1.45 6.43 -24.50
CA GLY A 259 -0.82 5.72 -25.61
C GLY A 259 -0.47 4.28 -25.27
N SER A 260 -0.24 3.47 -26.30
CA SER A 260 0.34 2.14 -26.12
C SER A 260 1.82 2.22 -25.75
N PHE A 261 2.53 3.25 -26.23
CA PHE A 261 3.96 3.49 -26.00
C PHE A 261 4.85 2.28 -26.30
N ARG A 262 4.54 1.55 -27.39
CA ARG A 262 5.25 0.33 -27.83
C ARG A 262 5.95 0.52 -29.19
N PRO A 263 7.17 1.09 -29.24
CA PRO A 263 7.84 1.87 -28.20
C PRO A 263 7.29 3.31 -28.14
N VAL A 264 7.83 4.15 -27.26
CA VAL A 264 7.67 5.60 -27.36
C VAL A 264 8.37 6.07 -28.63
N THR A 265 7.69 6.90 -29.43
CA THR A 265 8.21 7.41 -30.71
C THR A 265 8.26 8.93 -30.72
N LYS A 266 8.96 9.51 -31.71
CA LYS A 266 8.99 10.96 -31.96
C LYS A 266 7.59 11.56 -32.16
N VAL A 267 6.62 10.77 -32.61
CA VAL A 267 5.23 11.23 -32.73
C VAL A 267 4.63 11.47 -31.34
N ASN A 268 4.89 10.58 -30.38
CA ASN A 268 4.45 10.77 -28.99
C ASN A 268 5.11 11.98 -28.34
N GLU A 269 6.40 12.20 -28.62
CA GLU A 269 7.14 13.38 -28.15
C GLU A 269 6.59 14.68 -28.76
N ASP A 270 6.39 14.74 -30.08
CA ASP A 270 5.81 15.91 -30.75
C ASP A 270 4.39 16.21 -30.27
N MET A 271 3.57 15.17 -30.06
CA MET A 271 2.24 15.32 -29.43
C MET A 271 2.35 15.93 -28.03
N TYR A 272 3.30 15.45 -27.21
CA TYR A 272 3.54 15.99 -25.88
C TYR A 272 3.99 17.45 -25.93
N GLU A 273 5.01 17.77 -26.73
CA GLU A 273 5.57 19.12 -26.83
C GLU A 273 4.55 20.13 -27.33
N LYS A 274 3.77 19.78 -28.36
CA LYS A 274 2.70 20.65 -28.87
C LYS A 274 1.60 20.87 -27.85
N SER A 275 1.14 19.79 -27.20
CA SER A 275 0.11 19.89 -26.15
C SER A 275 0.59 20.73 -24.97
N PHE A 276 1.84 20.52 -24.55
CA PHE A 276 2.48 21.28 -23.49
C PHE A 276 2.60 22.76 -23.84
N LYS A 277 3.01 23.08 -25.08
CA LYS A 277 3.10 24.45 -25.58
C LYS A 277 1.73 25.14 -25.65
N MET A 278 0.67 24.39 -25.96
CA MET A 278 -0.69 24.94 -25.97
C MET A 278 -1.13 25.32 -24.56
N ILE A 279 -0.96 24.43 -23.57
CA ILE A 279 -1.34 24.72 -22.18
C ILE A 279 -0.43 25.78 -21.54
N SER A 280 0.83 25.89 -21.96
CA SER A 280 1.76 26.87 -21.39
C SER A 280 1.41 28.31 -21.72
N ASN A 281 0.56 28.52 -22.73
CA ASN A 281 0.07 29.84 -23.11
C ASN A 281 -1.24 30.22 -22.38
N ASP A 282 -1.78 29.34 -21.53
CA ASP A 282 -2.97 29.64 -20.74
C ASP A 282 -2.65 30.62 -19.60
N ILE A 283 -3.60 31.50 -19.26
CA ILE A 283 -3.38 32.60 -18.31
C ILE A 283 -3.12 32.09 -16.88
N ASP A 284 -3.68 30.92 -16.55
CA ASP A 284 -3.54 30.26 -15.26
C ASP A 284 -2.42 29.19 -15.25
N PHE A 285 -1.60 29.12 -16.31
CA PHE A 285 -0.51 28.17 -16.37
C PHE A 285 0.58 28.47 -15.34
N ASN A 286 0.93 27.45 -14.57
CA ASN A 286 2.06 27.50 -13.67
C ASN A 286 2.84 26.19 -13.78
N LEU A 287 4.10 26.28 -14.23
CA LEU A 287 4.97 25.13 -14.48
C LEU A 287 5.13 24.24 -13.24
N GLU A 288 5.30 24.83 -12.06
CA GLU A 288 5.47 24.08 -10.81
C GLU A 288 4.17 23.39 -10.37
N LYS A 289 3.02 23.92 -10.78
CA LYS A 289 1.69 23.33 -10.54
C LYS A 289 1.19 22.48 -11.70
N THR A 290 1.95 22.29 -12.76
CA THR A 290 1.56 21.43 -13.88
C THR A 290 2.27 20.08 -13.78
N ILE A 291 1.56 19.00 -14.06
CA ILE A 291 2.13 17.66 -14.19
C ILE A 291 1.68 17.00 -15.49
N SER A 292 2.63 16.36 -16.16
CA SER A 292 2.41 15.60 -17.38
C SER A 292 2.40 14.12 -17.07
N ILE A 293 1.34 13.42 -17.46
CA ILE A 293 1.10 12.00 -17.17
C ILE A 293 1.00 11.24 -18.49
N PHE A 294 1.77 10.17 -18.60
CA PHE A 294 1.70 9.23 -19.72
C PHE A 294 0.89 8.02 -19.28
N GLU A 295 -0.33 7.92 -19.79
CA GLU A 295 -1.29 6.89 -19.41
C GLU A 295 -1.20 5.68 -20.35
N ILE A 296 -1.06 4.48 -19.77
CA ILE A 296 -1.23 3.21 -20.46
C ILE A 296 -2.45 2.52 -19.86
N THR A 297 -3.47 2.24 -20.68
CA THR A 297 -4.63 1.50 -20.21
C THR A 297 -4.35 0.00 -20.15
N LEU A 298 -5.04 -0.75 -19.29
CA LEU A 298 -5.00 -2.22 -19.30
C LEU A 298 -5.39 -2.77 -20.67
N SER A 299 -6.35 -2.15 -21.36
CA SER A 299 -6.73 -2.53 -22.72
C SER A 299 -5.56 -2.39 -23.72
N ASN A 300 -4.69 -1.38 -23.56
CA ASN A 300 -3.48 -1.27 -24.39
C ASN A 300 -2.44 -2.35 -24.07
N LEU A 301 -2.38 -2.82 -22.82
CA LEU A 301 -1.49 -3.91 -22.41
C LEU A 301 -2.00 -5.29 -22.84
N LEU A 302 -3.32 -5.47 -22.95
CA LEU A 302 -3.97 -6.70 -23.40
C LEU A 302 -4.11 -6.81 -24.92
N SER A 303 -3.79 -5.76 -25.68
CA SER A 303 -4.06 -5.70 -27.13
C SER A 303 -3.44 -6.89 -27.89
N GLY A 304 -4.29 -7.83 -28.32
CA GLY A 304 -3.90 -9.00 -29.10
C GLY A 304 -3.50 -10.24 -28.29
N GLN A 305 -3.69 -10.23 -26.96
CA GLN A 305 -3.38 -11.35 -26.06
C GLN A 305 -4.47 -11.54 -25.01
N ASN A 306 -4.55 -12.74 -24.42
CA ASN A 306 -5.51 -13.04 -23.34
C ASN A 306 -5.03 -12.55 -21.97
N ASP A 307 -3.73 -12.23 -21.81
CA ASP A 307 -3.15 -11.73 -20.57
C ASP A 307 -2.07 -10.67 -20.87
N VAL A 308 -1.77 -9.84 -19.87
CA VAL A 308 -0.75 -8.80 -19.95
C VAL A 308 0.63 -9.44 -19.97
N ASN A 309 1.43 -9.11 -20.99
CA ASN A 309 2.86 -9.41 -20.99
C ASN A 309 3.58 -8.46 -20.01
N GLU A 310 4.04 -9.02 -18.89
CA GLU A 310 4.66 -8.27 -17.80
C GLU A 310 6.01 -7.65 -18.19
N GLN A 311 6.81 -8.36 -18.98
CA GLN A 311 8.09 -7.83 -19.45
C GLN A 311 7.86 -6.64 -20.38
N ASP A 312 6.92 -6.78 -21.32
CA ASP A 312 6.57 -5.70 -22.24
C ASP A 312 5.98 -4.49 -21.51
N PHE A 313 5.23 -4.69 -20.42
CA PHE A 313 4.83 -3.61 -19.51
C PHE A 313 6.04 -2.93 -18.85
N LEU A 314 6.95 -3.70 -18.27
CA LEU A 314 8.12 -3.16 -17.58
C LEU A 314 9.01 -2.35 -18.53
N ASP A 315 9.26 -2.87 -19.73
CA ASP A 315 10.07 -2.19 -20.74
C ASP A 315 9.45 -0.84 -21.14
N ARG A 316 8.12 -0.79 -21.32
CA ARG A 316 7.40 0.47 -21.61
C ARG A 316 7.49 1.46 -20.46
N ALA A 317 7.25 0.99 -19.23
CA ALA A 317 7.29 1.83 -18.03
C ALA A 317 8.70 2.38 -17.80
N GLU A 318 9.73 1.55 -17.94
CA GLU A 318 11.14 1.91 -17.78
C GLU A 318 11.58 2.94 -18.81
N LEU A 319 11.21 2.77 -20.08
CA LEU A 319 11.54 3.71 -21.15
C LEU A 319 10.92 5.09 -20.91
N LEU A 320 9.65 5.14 -20.49
CA LEU A 320 8.97 6.39 -20.13
C LEU A 320 9.60 7.06 -18.90
N CYS A 321 9.85 6.30 -17.83
CA CYS A 321 10.47 6.83 -16.61
C CYS A 321 11.88 7.37 -16.89
N SER A 322 12.69 6.62 -17.63
CA SER A 322 14.05 7.03 -18.05
C SER A 322 14.05 8.30 -18.91
N SER A 323 12.94 8.58 -19.60
CA SER A 323 12.73 9.82 -20.37
C SER A 323 12.21 10.97 -19.50
N GLY A 324 12.25 10.83 -18.17
CA GLY A 324 11.82 11.84 -17.20
C GLY A 324 10.29 11.95 -17.06
N LYS A 325 9.52 10.96 -17.55
CA LYS A 325 8.05 11.04 -17.58
C LYS A 325 7.42 10.36 -16.38
N THR A 326 6.30 10.91 -15.92
CA THR A 326 5.43 10.25 -14.94
C THR A 326 4.46 9.33 -15.68
N VAL A 327 4.35 8.08 -15.23
CA VAL A 327 3.54 7.05 -15.88
C VAL A 327 2.32 6.73 -15.03
N MET A 328 1.17 6.51 -15.67
CA MET A 328 -0.06 6.07 -15.00
C MET A 328 -0.61 4.83 -15.72
N ILE A 329 -0.99 3.82 -14.96
CA ILE A 329 -1.65 2.62 -15.48
C ILE A 329 -3.07 2.61 -14.98
N THR A 330 -4.03 2.43 -15.88
CA THR A 330 -5.45 2.58 -15.56
C THR A 330 -6.29 1.46 -16.14
N ASN A 331 -7.47 1.24 -15.55
CA ASN A 331 -8.53 0.42 -16.14
C ASN A 331 -9.61 1.27 -16.84
N PHE A 332 -9.34 2.54 -17.13
CA PHE A 332 -10.31 3.46 -17.74
C PHE A 332 -10.36 3.29 -19.26
N GLN A 333 -11.38 2.60 -19.77
CA GLN A 333 -11.57 2.47 -21.22
C GLN A 333 -11.85 3.84 -21.86
N GLU A 334 -12.71 4.65 -21.25
CA GLU A 334 -13.10 5.96 -21.76
C GLU A 334 -12.38 7.11 -21.05
N TYR A 335 -11.98 8.14 -21.79
CA TYR A 335 -11.23 9.28 -21.25
C TYR A 335 -11.98 10.07 -20.18
N TYR A 336 -13.30 10.20 -20.28
CA TYR A 336 -14.07 10.96 -19.29
C TYR A 336 -13.97 10.32 -17.89
N LYS A 337 -13.87 8.98 -17.80
CA LYS A 337 -13.69 8.29 -16.52
C LYS A 337 -12.35 8.60 -15.86
N LEU A 338 -11.30 8.81 -16.66
CA LEU A 338 -10.01 9.29 -16.14
C LEU A 338 -10.12 10.73 -15.61
N SER A 339 -10.92 11.57 -16.26
CA SER A 339 -11.15 12.95 -15.81
C SER A 339 -12.02 13.03 -14.55
N ASP A 340 -12.94 12.09 -14.35
CA ASP A 340 -13.81 12.00 -13.17
C ASP A 340 -13.09 11.43 -11.94
N TYR A 341 -12.06 10.61 -12.17
CA TYR A 341 -11.20 10.01 -11.14
C TYR A 341 -10.24 11.03 -10.53
#